data_AF-A0A1I2JGE8-F1
#
_entry.id   AF-A0A1I2JGE8-F1
#
_cell.length_a   1.000
_cell.length_b   1.000
_cell.length_c   1.000
_cell.angle_alpha   90.00
_cell.angle_beta   90.00
_cell.angle_gamma   90.00
#
_symmetry.space_group_name_H-M   'P 1'
#
loop_
_entity.id
_entity.type
_entity.pdbx_description
1 polymer ?
#
loop_
_entity_poly.entity_id
_entity_poly.type
_entity_poly.pdbx_seq_one_letter_code
_entity_poly.pdbx_strand_id
1 'polypeptide(L)'
;MRIETVDELKHHLKILFDDPSLQFDDDLGYGVTFGVPGKARDVMLSLQDRTDATRWGGEAGNLFYKCDDQNWLLYLRSIPHAVVCIASVRSLHRRHLEQYQGMGSQA
;
A
#
# COMPACT_ATOMS: atom_id res chain seq x y z
N MET A 1 11.95 10.48 -3.74
CA MET A 1 12.48 9.91 -2.48
C MET A 1 12.17 8.42 -2.49
N ARG A 2 13.14 7.58 -2.12
CA ARG A 2 12.95 6.13 -1.96
C ARG A 2 12.58 5.85 -0.51
N ILE A 3 11.55 5.05 -0.28
CA ILE A 3 11.03 4.73 1.06
C ILE A 3 11.72 3.46 1.55
N GLU A 4 12.35 3.51 2.72
CA GLU A 4 13.08 2.36 3.30
C GLU A 4 12.52 1.92 4.66
N THR A 5 11.68 2.73 5.29
CA THR A 5 11.08 2.45 6.59
C THR A 5 9.55 2.59 6.58
N VAL A 6 8.90 1.95 7.55
CA VAL A 6 7.44 2.07 7.73
C VAL A 6 7.04 3.50 8.14
N ASP A 7 7.88 4.21 8.89
CA ASP A 7 7.59 5.60 9.27
C ASP A 7 7.65 6.56 8.07
N GLU A 8 8.64 6.39 7.19
CA GLU A 8 8.67 7.12 5.91
C GLU A 8 7.45 6.78 5.04
N LEU A 9 7.00 5.53 5.04
CA LEU A 9 5.78 5.12 4.36
C LEU A 9 4.54 5.81 4.93
N LYS A 10 4.37 5.81 6.26
CA LYS A 10 3.26 6.51 6.94
C LYS A 10 3.25 8.00 6.61
N HIS A 11 4.41 8.65 6.66
CA HIS A 11 4.54 10.07 6.31
C HIS A 11 4.18 10.32 4.85
N HIS A 12 4.68 9.48 3.93
CA HIS A 12 4.36 9.57 2.52
C HIS A 12 2.86 9.40 2.26
N LEU A 13 2.20 8.45 2.92
CA LEU A 13 0.76 8.19 2.78
C LEU A 13 -0.08 9.37 3.27
N LYS A 14 0.28 10.01 4.38
CA LYS A 14 -0.40 11.23 4.86
C LYS A 14 -0.36 12.36 3.83
N ILE A 15 0.79 12.56 3.18
CA ILE A 15 0.94 13.56 2.11
C ILE A 15 0.15 13.14 0.86
N LEU A 16 0.29 11.87 0.47
CA LEU A 16 -0.34 11.33 -0.74
C LEU A 16 -1.86 11.44 -0.69
N PHE A 17 -2.46 11.12 0.46
CA PHE A 17 -3.90 11.23 0.68
C PHE A 17 -4.35 12.64 1.11
N ASP A 18 -3.41 13.56 1.35
CA ASP A 18 -3.66 14.90 1.89
C ASP A 18 -4.50 14.85 3.19
N ASP A 19 -4.13 13.93 4.08
CA ASP A 19 -4.78 13.74 5.36
C ASP A 19 -3.73 13.46 6.46
N PRO A 20 -3.36 14.48 7.25
CA PRO A 20 -2.41 14.30 8.35
C PRO A 20 -2.98 13.50 9.52
N SER A 21 -4.31 13.30 9.58
CA SER A 21 -5.01 12.62 10.65
C SER A 21 -5.15 11.10 10.44
N LEU A 22 -4.72 10.57 9.28
CA LEU A 22 -4.72 9.14 9.00
C LEU A 22 -4.12 8.34 10.16
N GLN A 23 -4.92 7.37 10.62
CA GLN A 23 -4.54 6.38 11.62
C GLN A 23 -4.12 5.10 10.90
N PHE A 24 -3.02 4.53 11.34
CA PHE A 24 -2.43 3.34 10.72
C PHE A 24 -2.36 2.21 11.74
N ASP A 25 -2.78 1.03 11.32
CA ASP A 25 -2.45 -0.23 11.98
C ASP A 25 -1.15 -0.76 11.36
N ASP A 26 -0.17 -1.11 12.19
CA ASP A 26 1.13 -1.61 11.71
C ASP A 26 1.05 -3.08 11.30
N ASP A 27 1.48 -3.38 10.07
CA ASP A 27 1.50 -4.73 9.52
C ASP A 27 2.93 -5.30 9.57
N LEU A 28 3.19 -6.11 10.62
CA LEU A 28 4.34 -7.02 10.73
C LEU A 28 5.71 -6.36 10.45
N GLY A 29 5.83 -5.05 10.69
CA GLY A 29 7.05 -4.27 10.52
C GLY A 29 7.46 -3.95 9.07
N TYR A 30 6.61 -4.23 8.07
CA TYR A 30 6.90 -3.93 6.67
C TYR A 30 5.83 -3.10 5.96
N GLY A 31 4.67 -2.91 6.58
CA GLY A 31 3.56 -2.20 5.98
C GLY A 31 2.60 -1.63 7.01
N VAL A 32 1.53 -1.03 6.49
CA VAL A 32 0.43 -0.47 7.28
C VAL A 32 -0.90 -0.71 6.60
N THR A 33 -1.94 -0.82 7.41
CA THR A 33 -3.33 -0.84 6.98
C THR A 33 -4.06 0.40 7.53
N PHE A 34 -4.94 0.99 6.72
CA PHE A 34 -5.79 2.11 7.13
C PHE A 34 -7.08 2.15 6.30
N GLY A 35 -8.09 2.86 6.80
CA GLY A 35 -9.38 3.02 6.12
C GLY A 35 -9.57 4.44 5.57
N VAL A 36 -10.19 4.54 4.40
CA VAL A 36 -10.70 5.81 3.85
C VAL A 36 -12.15 5.65 3.38
N PRO A 37 -12.98 6.70 3.44
CA PRO A 37 -14.37 6.60 2.98
C PRO A 37 -14.48 6.47 1.46
N GLY A 38 -15.59 5.93 0.98
CA GLY A 38 -15.93 5.88 -0.44
C GLY A 38 -15.67 4.54 -1.12
N LYS A 39 -15.38 4.57 -2.43
CA LYS A 39 -15.16 3.38 -3.26
C LYS A 39 -13.72 3.37 -3.78
N ALA A 40 -13.14 2.17 -3.94
CA ALA A 40 -11.73 2.03 -4.33
C ALA A 40 -11.40 2.72 -5.66
N ARG A 41 -12.34 2.73 -6.61
CA ARG A 41 -12.15 3.41 -7.91
C ARG A 41 -12.04 4.92 -7.76
N ASP A 42 -12.86 5.52 -6.90
CA ASP A 42 -12.87 6.97 -6.70
C ASP A 42 -11.59 7.40 -5.97
N VAL A 43 -11.15 6.60 -4.98
CA VAL A 43 -9.86 6.77 -4.30
C VAL A 43 -8.69 6.62 -5.28
N MET A 44 -8.69 5.60 -6.13
CA MET A 44 -7.65 5.43 -7.16
C MET A 44 -7.56 6.66 -8.06
N LEU A 45 -8.69 7.14 -8.58
CA LEU A 45 -8.72 8.29 -9.48
C LEU A 45 -8.18 9.56 -8.81
N SER A 46 -8.52 9.82 -7.54
CA SER A 46 -7.98 10.98 -6.82
C SER A 46 -6.48 10.90 -6.52
N LEU A 47 -5.95 9.68 -6.40
CA LEU A 47 -4.53 9.43 -6.20
C LEU A 47 -3.71 9.51 -7.50
N GLN A 48 -4.33 9.31 -8.66
CA GLN A 48 -3.64 9.38 -9.96
C GLN A 48 -3.07 10.77 -10.26
N ASP A 49 -3.64 11.84 -9.70
CA ASP A 49 -3.08 13.20 -9.86
C ASP A 49 -1.72 13.36 -9.16
N ARG A 50 -1.42 12.49 -8.18
CA ARG A 50 -0.24 12.53 -7.32
C ARG A 50 0.67 11.30 -7.50
N THR A 51 0.30 10.40 -8.40
CA THR A 51 1.01 9.16 -8.70
C THR A 51 1.12 8.96 -10.20
N ASP A 52 1.90 7.97 -10.63
CA ASP A 52 1.97 7.61 -12.05
C ASP A 52 0.77 6.72 -12.42
N ALA A 53 -0.16 7.25 -13.22
CA ALA A 53 -1.36 6.54 -13.65
C ALA A 53 -1.05 5.18 -14.33
N THR A 54 0.11 5.04 -14.97
CA THR A 54 0.51 3.81 -15.68
C THR A 54 0.92 2.67 -14.74
N ARG A 55 1.18 2.99 -13.46
CA ARG A 55 1.60 2.04 -12.42
C ARG A 55 0.42 1.49 -11.60
N TRP A 56 -0.79 1.94 -11.90
CA TRP A 56 -2.02 1.37 -11.35
C TRP A 56 -2.44 0.14 -12.14
N GLY A 57 -2.93 -0.87 -11.43
CA GLY A 57 -3.49 -2.08 -12.01
C GLY A 57 -4.57 -2.70 -11.12
N GLY A 58 -5.04 -3.87 -11.54
CA GLY A 58 -6.10 -4.61 -10.86
C GLY A 58 -7.46 -4.46 -11.52
N GLU A 59 -8.42 -5.23 -11.01
CA GLU A 59 -9.79 -5.33 -11.54
C GLU A 59 -10.79 -5.42 -10.38
N ALA A 60 -12.05 -5.07 -10.65
CA ALA A 60 -13.23 -5.37 -9.83
C ALA A 60 -13.02 -5.29 -8.30
N GLY A 61 -12.86 -4.07 -7.77
CA GLY A 61 -12.83 -3.82 -6.31
C GLY A 61 -11.50 -4.10 -5.62
N ASN A 62 -10.51 -4.64 -6.35
CA ASN A 62 -9.14 -4.87 -5.90
C ASN A 62 -8.17 -4.13 -6.84
N LEU A 63 -7.77 -2.93 -6.44
CA LEU A 63 -6.88 -2.07 -7.21
C LEU A 63 -5.54 -1.99 -6.52
N PHE A 64 -4.46 -1.83 -7.26
CA PHE A 64 -3.14 -1.66 -6.66
C PHE A 64 -2.28 -0.68 -7.44
N TYR A 65 -1.40 -0.03 -6.71
CA TYR A 65 -0.33 0.82 -7.21
C TYR A 65 1.00 0.24 -6.79
N LYS A 66 1.95 0.22 -7.73
CA LYS A 66 3.31 -0.29 -7.48
C LYS A 66 4.35 0.70 -7.99
N CYS A 67 5.19 1.21 -7.09
CA CYS A 67 6.28 2.10 -7.45
C CYS A 67 7.62 1.44 -7.14
N ASP A 68 8.22 0.81 -8.14
CA ASP A 68 9.50 0.10 -7.98
C ASP A 68 10.64 1.05 -7.60
N ASP A 69 10.72 2.22 -8.23
CA ASP A 69 11.78 3.21 -7.99
C ASP A 69 11.72 3.78 -6.57
N GLN A 70 10.51 4.01 -6.05
CA GLN A 70 10.29 4.57 -4.71
C GLN A 70 10.14 3.49 -3.62
N ASN A 71 10.20 2.20 -3.98
CA ASN A 71 10.20 1.06 -3.07
C ASN A 71 8.93 0.87 -2.23
N TRP A 72 7.74 1.21 -2.75
CA TRP A 72 6.48 0.97 -2.04
C TRP A 72 5.37 0.47 -2.95
N LEU A 73 4.35 -0.11 -2.33
CA LEU A 73 3.11 -0.53 -2.98
C LEU A 73 1.92 -0.10 -2.13
N LEU A 74 0.76 0.03 -2.77
CA LEU A 74 -0.53 0.26 -2.13
C LEU A 74 -1.58 -0.61 -2.80
N TYR A 75 -2.39 -1.25 -1.98
CA TYR A 75 -3.53 -2.05 -2.38
C TYR A 75 -4.79 -1.42 -1.82
N LEU A 76 -5.82 -1.32 -2.66
CA LEU A 76 -7.13 -0.78 -2.34
C LEU A 76 -8.16 -1.89 -2.47
N ARG A 77 -8.88 -2.14 -1.39
CA ARG A 77 -9.99 -3.09 -1.35
C ARG A 77 -11.26 -2.39 -0.94
N SER A 78 -12.31 -2.50 -1.76
CA SER A 78 -13.63 -1.99 -1.36
C SER A 78 -14.26 -2.88 -0.28
N ILE A 79 -14.78 -2.25 0.77
CA ILE A 79 -15.66 -2.84 1.77
C ILE A 79 -16.96 -2.01 1.82
N PRO A 80 -18.04 -2.47 2.48
CA PRO A 80 -19.24 -1.65 2.61
C PRO A 80 -18.92 -0.26 3.19
N HIS A 81 -19.24 0.79 2.41
CA HIS A 81 -19.07 2.22 2.74
C HIS A 81 -17.63 2.74 2.91
N ALA A 82 -16.60 1.93 2.67
CA ALA A 82 -15.21 2.35 2.84
C ALA A 82 -14.24 1.57 1.94
N VAL A 83 -12.98 2.01 1.93
CA VAL A 83 -11.87 1.35 1.26
C VAL A 83 -10.81 1.04 2.29
N VAL A 84 -10.45 -0.24 2.37
CA VAL A 84 -9.27 -0.68 3.12
C VAL A 84 -8.05 -0.49 2.24
N CYS A 85 -7.09 0.27 2.74
CA CYS A 85 -5.83 0.55 2.10
C CYS A 85 -4.73 -0.25 2.81
N ILE A 86 -3.99 -1.08 2.07
CA ILE A 86 -2.87 -1.85 2.59
C ILE A 86 -1.62 -1.40 1.82
N ALA A 87 -0.67 -0.79 2.52
CA ALA A 87 0.56 -0.28 1.93
C ALA A 87 1.76 -1.02 2.51
N SER A 88 2.81 -1.23 1.71
CA SER A 88 4.04 -1.82 2.22
C SER A 88 5.30 -1.27 1.58
N VAL A 89 6.38 -1.27 2.36
CA VAL A 89 7.74 -1.06 1.87
C VAL A 89 8.19 -2.36 1.21
N ARG A 90 8.45 -2.30 -0.10
CA ARG A 90 8.59 -3.52 -0.92
C ARG A 90 9.80 -4.35 -0.53
N SER A 91 10.94 -3.72 -0.23
CA SER A 91 12.14 -4.40 0.23
C SER A 91 11.90 -5.16 1.54
N LEU A 92 11.21 -4.55 2.50
CA LEU A 92 10.89 -5.15 3.80
C LEU A 92 9.88 -6.28 3.64
N HIS A 93 8.82 -6.08 2.85
CA HIS A 93 7.84 -7.12 2.57
C HIS A 93 8.48 -8.32 1.87
N ARG A 94 9.36 -8.10 0.88
CA ARG A 94 10.10 -9.18 0.23
C ARG A 94 10.96 -9.96 1.22
N ARG A 95 11.71 -9.27 2.08
CA ARG A 95 12.52 -9.90 3.14
C ARG A 95 11.66 -10.73 4.10
N HIS A 96 10.47 -10.23 4.44
CA HIS A 96 9.51 -10.96 5.25
C HIS A 96 8.99 -12.23 4.54
N LEU A 97 8.82 -12.24 3.22
CA LEU A 97 8.40 -13.44 2.48
C LEU A 97 9.54 -14.44 2.30
N GLU A 98 10.77 -13.97 2.09
CA GLU A 98 11.97 -14.80 1.92
C GLU A 98 12.18 -15.75 3.12
N GLN A 99 11.82 -15.34 4.34
CA GLN A 99 11.95 -16.19 5.54
C GLN A 99 11.03 -17.43 5.52
N TYR A 100 9.93 -17.39 4.75
CA TYR A 100 8.99 -18.51 4.60
C TYR A 100 9.28 -19.36 3.37
N GLN A 101 9.90 -18.78 2.33
CA GLN A 101 10.28 -19.52 1.12
C GLN A 101 11.39 -20.55 1.38
N GLY A 102 12.21 -20.36 2.43
CA GLY A 102 13.18 -21.35 2.90
C GLY A 102 12.59 -22.52 3.73
N MET A 103 11.33 -22.44 4.16
CA MET A 103 10.67 -23.46 5.00
C MET A 103 9.86 -24.49 4.20
N GLY A 104 9.69 -24.29 2.88
CA GLY A 104 8.86 -25.14 2.02
C GLY A 104 9.60 -26.19 1.17
N SER A 105 10.90 -26.43 1.39
CA SER A 105 11.68 -27.39 0.60
C SER A 105 11.98 -28.73 1.32
N GLN A 106 11.13 -29.11 2.27
CA GLN A 106 11.09 -30.48 2.80
C GLN A 106 9.63 -30.94 2.91
N ALA A 107 9.10 -31.45 1.80
CA ALA A 107 7.96 -32.35 1.76
C ALA A 107 8.18 -33.32 0.60
#